data_AF-A0A956YST3-F1
#
_entry.id   AF-A0A956YST3-F1
#
_cell.length_a   1.000
_cell.length_b   1.000
_cell.length_c   1.000
_cell.angle_alpha   90.00
_cell.angle_beta   90.00
_cell.angle_gamma   90.00
#
_symmetry.space_group_name_H-M   'P 1'
#
loop_
_entity.id
_entity.type
_entity.pdbx_description
1 polymer ?
#
loop_
_entity_poly.entity_id
_entity_poly.type
_entity_poly.pdbx_seq_one_letter_code
_entity_poly.pdbx_strand_id
1 'polypeptide(L)'
;MNRASGGISPLILILVALLGFGGLLALNARPVEPVQLIVPTQPAPTQTVNPWQAVLEAGFGQQGTLVPTIPPVSSFAAPTFVYEGGVSAPIAAADVASVPTLAIASGATPTRPLPTAQLLATNIPLTAQVVNLPTQVWQPPPLVPPISRDPLGRDHYYFGRPVDSNATNFGIFNYNYGSDGPQDAWRVHAGIDMPNPIGQTVRAAGSGIIVWAADGLRVEGAVFQNTSSYGNVVVIRHDFGYEGHPLFTLYAHLSAVLVLPGQRIERGEPIGLVGNSGRVTGPHVHFEVRMCPTNVCEDIPGYGETYNPLLWMVPYVGHGVIAGRLVDGFGDMVDDADITVRNWARGTVEGTTTTYIFQNTGVDVNSDPNWQENFVLPDVPAGRYEVIANINGVRLSQFVDVNEGMTSFVELAPQPGVTFPQDAPAPTPEPTAETVEGGEG
;
A
#
# COMPACT_ATOMS: atom_id res chain seq x y z
N MET A 1 -67.79 35.38 13.12
CA MET A 1 -67.97 34.33 12.08
C MET A 1 -66.67 33.55 12.00
N ASN A 2 -66.63 32.37 12.64
CA ASN A 2 -65.43 31.52 12.74
C ASN A 2 -65.37 30.56 11.55
N ARG A 3 -64.21 30.49 10.87
CA ARG A 3 -63.89 29.46 9.88
C ARG A 3 -63.64 28.12 10.61
N ALA A 4 -64.41 27.09 10.29
CA ALA A 4 -64.14 25.73 10.71
C ALA A 4 -63.25 25.03 9.66
N SER A 5 -62.08 24.55 10.10
CA SER A 5 -61.14 23.74 9.34
C SER A 5 -61.61 22.28 9.31
N GLY A 6 -61.76 21.71 8.10
CA GLY A 6 -62.01 20.29 7.91
C GLY A 6 -60.71 19.49 8.02
N GLY A 7 -60.47 18.84 9.17
CA GLY A 7 -59.38 17.89 9.35
C GLY A 7 -59.83 16.46 9.06
N ILE A 8 -59.03 15.71 8.30
CA ILE A 8 -59.27 14.28 8.03
C ILE A 8 -59.04 13.49 9.32
N SER A 9 -59.97 12.58 9.63
CA SER A 9 -59.94 11.79 10.86
C SER A 9 -58.66 10.95 10.96
N PRO A 10 -57.97 10.94 12.13
CA PRO A 10 -56.75 10.15 12.34
C PRO A 10 -56.97 8.63 12.16
N LEU A 11 -58.21 8.15 12.31
CA LEU A 11 -58.58 6.76 12.03
C LEU A 11 -58.47 6.40 10.55
N ILE A 12 -58.69 7.35 9.64
CA ILE A 12 -58.57 7.14 8.19
C ILE A 12 -57.08 7.04 7.79
N LEU A 13 -56.22 7.84 8.42
CA LEU A 13 -54.77 7.80 8.16
C LEU A 13 -54.13 6.47 8.62
N ILE A 14 -54.57 5.92 9.76
CA ILE A 14 -54.09 4.63 10.26
C ILE A 14 -54.53 3.48 9.34
N LEU A 15 -55.75 3.53 8.80
CA LEU A 15 -56.28 2.50 7.91
C LEU A 15 -55.58 2.50 6.55
N VAL A 16 -55.24 3.68 6.02
CA VAL A 16 -54.43 3.82 4.80
C VAL A 16 -53.00 3.33 5.00
N ALA A 17 -52.39 3.61 6.17
CA ALA A 17 -51.05 3.12 6.49
C ALA A 17 -50.99 1.59 6.60
N LEU A 18 -51.98 0.95 7.24
CA LEU A 18 -52.04 -0.51 7.39
C LEU A 18 -52.28 -1.23 6.06
N LEU A 19 -53.13 -0.66 5.19
CA LEU A 19 -53.35 -1.22 3.84
C LEU A 19 -52.13 -1.05 2.94
N GLY A 20 -51.41 0.08 3.04
CA GLY A 20 -50.16 0.30 2.31
C GLY A 20 -49.05 -0.65 2.72
N PHE A 21 -48.87 -0.89 4.02
CA PHE A 21 -47.81 -1.77 4.53
C PHE A 21 -48.11 -3.26 4.27
N GLY A 22 -49.39 -3.67 4.34
CA GLY A 22 -49.82 -5.03 3.98
C GLY A 22 -49.63 -5.36 2.50
N GLY A 23 -49.84 -4.39 1.60
CA GLY A 23 -49.61 -4.55 0.15
C GLY A 23 -48.13 -4.73 -0.22
N LEU A 24 -47.23 -4.01 0.46
CA LEU A 24 -45.78 -4.10 0.26
C LEU A 24 -45.20 -5.46 0.71
N LEU A 25 -45.73 -6.03 1.81
CA LEU A 25 -45.33 -7.36 2.27
C LEU A 25 -45.81 -8.50 1.35
N ALA A 26 -46.98 -8.34 0.72
CA ALA A 26 -47.52 -9.33 -0.22
C ALA A 26 -46.82 -9.33 -1.59
N LEU A 27 -46.20 -8.22 -2.00
CA LEU A 27 -45.42 -8.13 -3.23
C LEU A 27 -44.02 -8.76 -3.10
N ASN A 28 -43.45 -8.79 -1.89
CA ASN A 28 -42.13 -9.39 -1.61
C ASN A 28 -42.17 -10.90 -1.31
N ALA A 29 -43.37 -11.50 -1.19
CA ALA A 29 -43.55 -12.90 -0.82
C ALA A 29 -43.93 -13.83 -1.99
N ARG A 30 -43.87 -13.35 -3.25
CA ARG A 30 -44.17 -14.20 -4.40
C ARG A 30 -42.95 -15.07 -4.74
N PRO A 31 -43.11 -16.41 -4.88
CA PRO A 31 -42.03 -17.25 -5.40
C PRO A 31 -41.72 -16.85 -6.85
N VAL A 32 -40.47 -16.52 -7.11
CA VAL A 32 -39.96 -16.23 -8.45
C VAL A 32 -39.95 -17.55 -9.23
N GLU A 33 -40.68 -17.63 -10.33
CA GLU A 33 -40.61 -18.80 -11.21
C GLU A 33 -39.21 -18.91 -11.84
N PRO A 34 -38.64 -20.11 -11.94
CA PRO A 34 -37.33 -20.30 -12.55
C PRO A 34 -37.42 -20.03 -14.06
N VAL A 35 -36.87 -18.91 -14.50
CA VAL A 35 -36.64 -18.61 -15.92
C VAL A 35 -35.56 -19.57 -16.43
N GLN A 36 -35.92 -20.50 -17.31
CA GLN A 36 -34.93 -21.29 -18.05
C GLN A 36 -34.25 -20.42 -19.10
N LEU A 37 -32.98 -20.09 -18.87
CA LEU A 37 -32.13 -19.44 -19.86
C LEU A 37 -31.61 -20.49 -20.84
N ILE A 38 -32.07 -20.45 -22.09
CA ILE A 38 -31.44 -21.20 -23.18
C ILE A 38 -30.17 -20.44 -23.55
N VAL A 39 -29.02 -20.96 -23.16
CA VAL A 39 -27.69 -20.44 -23.55
C VAL A 39 -27.36 -21.00 -24.94
N PRO A 40 -27.22 -20.17 -25.99
CA PRO A 40 -26.65 -20.64 -27.24
C PRO A 40 -25.19 -21.03 -27.00
N THR A 41 -24.85 -22.29 -27.28
CA THR A 41 -23.49 -22.80 -27.23
C THR A 41 -22.63 -22.06 -28.26
N GLN A 42 -21.87 -21.09 -27.78
CA GLN A 42 -20.82 -20.46 -28.57
C GLN A 42 -19.73 -21.53 -28.83
N PRO A 43 -19.26 -21.71 -30.07
CA PRO A 43 -18.19 -22.67 -30.35
C PRO A 43 -16.95 -22.30 -29.52
N ALA A 44 -16.26 -23.33 -29.02
CA ALA A 44 -15.07 -23.19 -28.19
C ALA A 44 -14.08 -22.21 -28.86
N PRO A 45 -13.49 -21.27 -28.09
CA PRO A 45 -12.51 -20.34 -28.64
C PRO A 45 -11.36 -21.15 -29.24
N THR A 46 -11.08 -20.92 -30.52
CA THR A 46 -9.91 -21.46 -31.18
C THR A 46 -8.69 -20.96 -30.41
N GLN A 47 -8.00 -21.85 -29.71
CA GLN A 47 -6.77 -21.56 -29.01
C GLN A 47 -5.72 -21.14 -30.05
N THR A 48 -5.55 -19.83 -30.24
CA THR A 48 -4.35 -19.30 -30.89
C THR A 48 -3.22 -19.49 -29.88
N VAL A 49 -2.49 -20.58 -30.04
CA VAL A 49 -1.29 -20.89 -29.27
C VAL A 49 -0.32 -19.73 -29.43
N ASN A 50 -0.04 -19.02 -28.34
CA ASN A 50 1.02 -18.01 -28.31
C ASN A 50 2.35 -18.74 -28.57
N PRO A 51 3.16 -18.32 -29.56
CA PRO A 51 4.45 -18.96 -29.87
C PRO A 51 5.37 -19.11 -28.65
N TRP A 52 5.25 -18.22 -27.65
CA TRP A 52 6.05 -18.26 -26.44
C TRP A 52 5.62 -19.31 -25.42
N GLN A 53 4.36 -19.75 -25.45
CA GLN A 53 3.86 -20.81 -24.57
C GLN A 53 4.44 -22.18 -24.97
N ALA A 54 4.63 -22.43 -26.26
CA ALA A 54 5.32 -23.62 -26.77
C ALA A 54 6.81 -23.65 -26.36
N VAL A 55 7.45 -22.49 -26.21
CA VAL A 55 8.85 -22.37 -25.75
C VAL A 55 8.97 -22.71 -24.26
N LEU A 56 7.97 -22.33 -23.45
CA LEU A 56 7.93 -22.67 -22.02
C LEU A 56 7.57 -24.14 -21.77
N GLU A 57 6.65 -24.70 -22.56
CA GLU A 57 6.28 -26.13 -22.52
C GLU A 57 7.41 -27.03 -23.03
N ALA A 58 8.24 -26.54 -23.95
CA ALA A 58 9.45 -27.23 -24.42
C ALA A 58 10.59 -27.27 -23.37
N GLY A 59 10.47 -26.52 -22.27
CA GLY A 59 11.33 -26.63 -21.10
C GLY A 59 12.75 -26.09 -21.27
N PHE A 60 13.10 -25.10 -20.44
CA PHE A 60 14.48 -24.96 -20.00
C PHE A 60 14.85 -26.19 -19.15
N GLY A 61 15.33 -27.25 -19.79
CA GLY A 61 15.88 -28.43 -19.11
C GLY A 61 15.47 -29.78 -19.67
N GLN A 62 15.70 -30.05 -20.97
CA GLN A 62 15.79 -31.43 -21.49
C GLN A 62 17.14 -31.75 -22.15
N GLN A 63 18.13 -30.85 -22.07
CA GLN A 63 19.53 -31.19 -22.27
C GLN A 63 20.38 -30.46 -21.23
N GLY A 64 20.61 -31.12 -20.10
CA GLY A 64 21.67 -30.73 -19.20
C GLY A 64 23.00 -30.80 -19.95
N THR A 65 23.70 -29.67 -20.05
CA THR A 65 25.11 -29.67 -20.39
C THR A 65 25.80 -30.59 -19.38
N LEU A 66 26.37 -31.70 -19.86
CA LEU A 66 27.12 -32.62 -19.01
C LEU A 66 28.23 -31.83 -18.32
N VAL A 67 28.21 -31.82 -16.99
CA VAL A 67 29.34 -31.37 -16.17
C VAL A 67 30.55 -32.20 -16.59
N PRO A 68 31.74 -31.61 -16.83
CA PRO A 68 32.92 -32.38 -17.17
C PRO A 68 33.21 -33.41 -16.08
N THR A 69 33.15 -34.69 -16.45
CA THR A 69 33.38 -35.82 -15.57
C THR A 69 34.89 -35.91 -15.31
N ILE A 70 35.33 -35.48 -14.13
CA ILE A 70 36.67 -35.77 -13.65
C ILE A 70 36.69 -37.27 -13.31
N PRO A 71 37.62 -38.08 -13.87
CA PRO A 71 37.70 -39.50 -13.54
C PRO A 71 38.04 -39.69 -12.05
N PRO A 72 37.57 -40.77 -11.40
CA PRO A 72 37.77 -40.98 -9.98
C PRO A 72 39.25 -41.21 -9.70
N VAL A 73 39.91 -40.22 -9.10
CA VAL A 73 41.21 -40.42 -8.47
C VAL A 73 40.99 -41.15 -7.14
N SER A 74 41.73 -42.24 -6.98
CA SER A 74 41.72 -43.14 -5.84
C SER A 74 42.10 -42.44 -4.53
N SER A 75 41.34 -42.78 -3.46
CA SER A 75 41.59 -42.49 -2.04
C SER A 75 41.84 -41.03 -1.66
N PHE A 76 40.81 -40.38 -1.11
CA PHE A 76 40.97 -39.16 -0.33
C PHE A 76 41.65 -39.49 1.01
N ALA A 77 42.84 -38.94 1.25
CA ALA A 77 43.47 -38.89 2.56
C ALA A 77 43.19 -37.52 3.17
N ALA A 78 42.54 -37.48 4.34
CA ALA A 78 42.23 -36.23 5.02
C ALA A 78 43.54 -35.52 5.46
N PRO A 79 43.64 -34.19 5.33
CA PRO A 79 44.82 -33.46 5.75
C PRO A 79 45.00 -33.55 7.27
N THR A 80 46.20 -33.89 7.71
CA THR A 80 46.57 -33.85 9.12
C THR A 80 47.03 -32.43 9.45
N PHE A 81 46.31 -31.74 10.33
CA PHE A 81 46.72 -30.44 10.84
C PHE A 81 47.96 -30.61 11.73
N VAL A 82 49.06 -29.95 11.38
CA VAL A 82 50.22 -29.79 12.26
C VAL A 82 49.99 -28.51 13.07
N TYR A 83 49.83 -28.67 14.38
CA TYR A 83 49.66 -27.57 15.32
C TYR A 83 51.04 -27.12 15.83
N GLU A 84 51.48 -25.91 15.46
CA GLU A 84 52.63 -25.26 16.09
C GLU A 84 52.19 -24.51 17.36
N GLY A 85 52.40 -25.16 18.51
CA GLY A 85 52.76 -24.61 19.82
C GLY A 85 52.00 -23.40 20.39
N GLY A 86 51.23 -23.64 21.45
CA GLY A 86 50.75 -22.60 22.38
C GLY A 86 49.84 -23.13 23.50
N VAL A 87 50.45 -23.78 24.51
CA VAL A 87 49.89 -24.35 25.76
C VAL A 87 48.52 -23.85 26.26
N SER A 88 47.53 -24.75 26.26
CA SER A 88 46.65 -25.01 27.40
C SER A 88 46.29 -26.50 27.44
N ALA A 89 46.30 -27.10 28.63
CA ALA A 89 46.20 -28.54 28.82
C ALA A 89 44.82 -29.09 28.39
N PRO A 90 44.73 -30.24 27.70
CA PRO A 90 43.45 -30.85 27.37
C PRO A 90 42.81 -31.48 28.63
N ILE A 91 41.51 -31.23 28.80
CA ILE A 91 40.65 -31.89 29.78
C ILE A 91 40.62 -33.40 29.46
N ALA A 92 40.82 -34.24 30.48
CA ALA A 92 40.85 -35.69 30.31
C ALA A 92 39.46 -36.25 29.98
N ALA A 93 39.44 -37.30 29.16
CA ALA A 93 38.22 -37.98 28.69
C ALA A 93 37.36 -38.65 29.79
N ALA A 94 37.69 -38.48 31.07
CA ALA A 94 36.91 -38.97 32.20
C ALA A 94 35.77 -37.99 32.61
N ASP A 95 35.80 -36.74 32.14
CA ASP A 95 34.83 -35.70 32.55
C ASP A 95 33.60 -35.56 31.63
N VAL A 96 33.47 -36.40 30.60
CA VAL A 96 32.28 -36.47 29.73
C VAL A 96 31.51 -37.76 30.00
N ALA A 97 31.09 -37.94 31.25
CA ALA A 97 30.16 -38.99 31.63
C ALA A 97 28.82 -38.36 32.02
N SER A 98 27.77 -38.79 31.32
CA SER A 98 26.32 -38.55 31.53
C SER A 98 25.62 -37.56 30.59
N VAL A 99 25.49 -37.96 29.32
CA VAL A 99 24.31 -37.61 28.53
C VAL A 99 23.52 -38.90 28.31
N PRO A 100 22.23 -38.99 28.72
CA PRO A 100 21.46 -40.20 28.51
C PRO A 100 21.24 -40.42 27.03
N THR A 101 21.69 -41.57 26.53
CA THR A 101 21.40 -42.06 25.19
C THR A 101 19.88 -42.24 25.05
N LEU A 102 19.23 -41.40 24.24
CA LEU A 102 17.87 -41.64 23.78
C LEU A 102 17.87 -42.92 22.95
N ALA A 103 17.35 -43.99 23.52
CA ALA A 103 17.06 -45.22 22.80
C ALA A 103 16.00 -44.91 21.74
N ILE A 104 16.36 -45.05 20.47
CA ILE A 104 15.39 -45.01 19.37
C ILE A 104 14.54 -46.28 19.50
N ALA A 105 13.30 -46.12 19.94
CA ALA A 105 12.33 -47.21 19.93
C ALA A 105 12.03 -47.61 18.48
N SER A 106 12.61 -48.74 18.06
CA SER A 106 12.18 -49.50 16.90
C SER A 106 10.77 -50.06 17.16
N GLY A 107 9.74 -49.25 16.93
CA GLY A 107 8.35 -49.67 17.15
C GLY A 107 7.25 -48.66 16.81
N ALA A 108 7.55 -47.49 16.24
CA ALA A 108 6.51 -46.58 15.78
C ALA A 108 6.02 -47.02 14.40
N THR A 109 4.92 -47.79 14.37
CA THR A 109 4.08 -47.94 13.17
C THR A 109 3.70 -46.54 12.67
N PRO A 110 3.86 -46.21 11.37
CA PRO A 110 3.50 -44.90 10.87
C PRO A 110 2.00 -44.67 11.08
N THR A 111 1.66 -43.83 12.05
CA THR A 111 0.29 -43.36 12.23
C THR A 111 -0.02 -42.45 11.05
N ARG A 112 -1.09 -42.78 10.33
CA ARG A 112 -1.66 -41.96 9.25
C ARG A 112 -1.67 -40.48 9.69
N PRO A 113 -1.19 -39.53 8.87
CA PRO A 113 -1.27 -38.11 9.20
C PRO A 113 -2.71 -37.76 9.59
N LEU A 114 -2.87 -36.92 10.62
CA LEU A 114 -4.18 -36.42 11.01
C LEU A 114 -4.90 -35.90 9.74
N PRO A 115 -6.21 -36.13 9.60
CA PRO A 115 -6.95 -35.58 8.48
C PRO A 115 -6.67 -34.08 8.38
N THR A 116 -6.21 -33.63 7.21
CA THR A 116 -6.16 -32.21 6.87
C THR A 116 -7.46 -31.59 7.34
N ALA A 117 -7.40 -30.53 8.16
CA ALA A 117 -8.59 -29.81 8.59
C ALA A 117 -9.44 -29.54 7.35
N GLN A 118 -10.67 -30.08 7.35
CA GLN A 118 -11.58 -29.82 6.25
C GLN A 118 -11.77 -28.31 6.18
N LEU A 119 -11.53 -27.74 4.99
CA LEU A 119 -11.93 -26.37 4.70
C LEU A 119 -13.40 -26.26 5.09
N LEU A 120 -13.71 -25.39 6.05
CA LEU A 120 -15.08 -25.02 6.35
C LEU A 120 -15.63 -24.38 5.09
N ALA A 121 -16.46 -25.12 4.36
CA ALA A 121 -17.21 -24.58 3.23
C ALA A 121 -18.15 -23.51 3.80
N THR A 122 -17.75 -22.25 3.68
CA THR A 122 -18.64 -21.14 3.93
C THR A 122 -19.57 -21.03 2.74
N ASN A 123 -20.88 -21.12 2.97
CA ASN A 123 -21.91 -20.88 1.95
C ASN A 123 -22.01 -19.36 1.66
N ILE A 124 -20.90 -18.72 1.31
CA ILE A 124 -20.90 -17.36 0.79
C ILE A 124 -21.33 -17.45 -0.68
N PRO A 125 -22.43 -16.80 -1.09
CA PRO A 125 -22.76 -16.70 -2.49
C PRO A 125 -21.67 -15.88 -3.20
N LEU A 126 -20.73 -16.56 -3.86
CA LEU A 126 -19.84 -15.96 -4.84
C LEU A 126 -20.69 -15.55 -6.03
N THR A 127 -21.12 -14.28 -6.04
CA THR A 127 -21.66 -13.70 -7.27
C THR A 127 -20.47 -13.55 -8.21
N ALA A 128 -20.36 -14.42 -9.21
CA ALA A 128 -19.37 -14.27 -10.26
C ALA A 128 -19.59 -12.91 -10.93
N GLN A 129 -18.76 -11.93 -10.60
CA GLN A 129 -18.74 -10.66 -11.31
C GLN A 129 -17.85 -10.85 -12.54
N VAL A 130 -18.36 -10.45 -13.70
CA VAL A 130 -17.54 -10.38 -14.91
C VAL A 130 -16.55 -9.24 -14.69
N VAL A 131 -15.33 -9.61 -14.31
CA VAL A 131 -14.23 -8.68 -14.16
C VAL A 131 -13.72 -8.32 -15.55
N ASN A 132 -14.17 -7.19 -16.09
CA ASN A 132 -13.48 -6.59 -17.23
C ASN A 132 -12.14 -6.06 -16.72
N LEU A 133 -11.09 -6.86 -16.88
CA LEU A 133 -9.72 -6.41 -16.62
C LEU A 133 -9.43 -5.24 -17.59
N PRO A 134 -9.00 -4.07 -17.11
CA PRO A 134 -8.57 -3.00 -18.01
C PRO A 134 -7.43 -3.49 -18.90
N THR A 135 -7.27 -2.88 -20.08
CA THR A 135 -6.15 -3.19 -20.98
C THR A 135 -4.85 -3.03 -20.21
N GLN A 136 -4.18 -4.15 -19.98
CA GLN A 136 -2.97 -4.22 -19.18
C GLN A 136 -1.84 -3.50 -19.94
N VAL A 137 -1.46 -2.30 -19.48
CA VAL A 137 -0.27 -1.63 -20.00
C VAL A 137 0.93 -2.37 -19.45
N TRP A 138 1.86 -2.78 -20.32
CA TRP A 138 3.07 -3.46 -19.89
C TRP A 138 3.83 -2.60 -18.86
N GLN A 139 4.29 -3.26 -17.79
CA GLN A 139 5.13 -2.67 -16.76
C GLN A 139 6.36 -3.57 -16.57
N PRO A 140 7.55 -3.01 -16.30
CA PRO A 140 8.68 -3.82 -15.88
C PRO A 140 8.38 -4.51 -14.53
N PRO A 141 9.00 -5.65 -14.23
CA PRO A 141 8.84 -6.29 -12.92
C PRO A 141 9.41 -5.39 -11.81
N PRO A 142 8.81 -5.43 -10.60
CA PRO A 142 9.36 -4.73 -9.43
C PRO A 142 10.70 -5.35 -9.00
N LEU A 143 11.56 -4.52 -8.39
CA LEU A 143 12.75 -5.03 -7.70
C LEU A 143 12.35 -5.90 -6.49
N VAL A 144 13.32 -6.61 -5.92
CA VAL A 144 13.08 -7.51 -4.77
C VAL A 144 13.60 -6.85 -3.48
N PRO A 145 12.73 -6.59 -2.48
CA PRO A 145 13.15 -6.04 -1.19
C PRO A 145 13.87 -7.06 -0.28
N PRO A 146 14.53 -6.63 0.80
CA PRO A 146 14.91 -5.24 1.04
C PRO A 146 16.06 -4.82 0.11
N ILE A 147 16.07 -3.55 -0.29
CA ILE A 147 17.15 -2.97 -1.11
C ILE A 147 17.52 -1.59 -0.55
N SER A 148 18.83 -1.34 -0.46
CA SER A 148 19.41 -0.01 -0.26
C SER A 148 20.63 0.07 -1.17
N ARG A 149 20.57 0.91 -2.21
CA ARG A 149 21.68 1.14 -3.15
C ARG A 149 22.32 2.51 -2.98
N ASP A 150 21.71 3.42 -2.22
CA ASP A 150 22.34 4.66 -1.79
C ASP A 150 23.67 4.40 -1.05
N PRO A 151 24.80 4.96 -1.51
CA PRO A 151 26.08 4.80 -0.85
C PRO A 151 26.12 5.29 0.60
N LEU A 152 25.21 6.20 0.97
CA LEU A 152 25.07 6.71 2.34
C LEU A 152 24.09 5.88 3.19
N GLY A 153 23.47 4.85 2.61
CA GLY A 153 22.56 3.94 3.32
C GLY A 153 21.24 4.58 3.76
N ARG A 154 20.80 5.67 3.11
CA ARG A 154 19.55 6.37 3.47
C ARG A 154 18.30 5.68 2.91
N ASP A 155 18.44 4.97 1.78
CA ASP A 155 17.35 4.20 1.19
C ASP A 155 16.92 3.04 2.10
N HIS A 156 15.62 2.84 2.24
CA HIS A 156 15.03 1.79 3.08
C HIS A 156 13.83 1.13 2.36
N TYR A 157 14.03 0.69 1.12
CA TYR A 157 13.01 -0.05 0.37
C TYR A 157 12.81 -1.45 0.93
N TYR A 158 11.99 -1.57 1.98
CA TYR A 158 11.74 -2.82 2.70
C TYR A 158 10.51 -3.59 2.18
N PHE A 159 9.60 -2.92 1.48
CA PHE A 159 8.32 -3.48 1.07
C PHE A 159 8.27 -3.82 -0.42
N GLY A 160 7.64 -4.95 -0.72
CA GLY A 160 7.24 -5.33 -2.07
C GLY A 160 5.95 -4.61 -2.48
N ARG A 161 5.57 -4.74 -3.76
CA ARG A 161 4.27 -4.24 -4.23
C ARG A 161 3.13 -5.10 -3.66
N PRO A 162 2.00 -4.51 -3.22
CA PRO A 162 0.92 -5.23 -2.55
C PRO A 162 -0.10 -5.87 -3.51
N VAL A 163 0.10 -5.77 -4.82
CA VAL A 163 -0.69 -6.49 -5.83
C VAL A 163 0.25 -7.21 -6.80
N ASP A 164 -0.29 -8.15 -7.57
CA ASP A 164 0.50 -8.92 -8.53
C ASP A 164 1.13 -8.03 -9.62
N SER A 165 2.26 -8.45 -10.18
CA SER A 165 2.95 -7.72 -11.27
C SER A 165 2.09 -7.51 -12.53
N ASN A 166 1.02 -8.30 -12.69
CA ASN A 166 0.07 -8.13 -13.79
C ASN A 166 -1.07 -7.14 -13.48
N ALA A 167 -1.12 -6.59 -12.27
CA ALA A 167 -2.10 -5.62 -11.81
C ALA A 167 -1.53 -4.19 -11.87
N THR A 168 -2.35 -3.18 -11.63
CA THR A 168 -1.91 -1.79 -11.50
C THR A 168 -1.15 -1.62 -10.20
N ASN A 169 0.17 -1.45 -10.29
CA ASN A 169 1.09 -1.34 -9.15
C ASN A 169 1.51 0.09 -8.81
N PHE A 170 0.88 1.09 -9.43
CA PHE A 170 1.16 2.52 -9.20
C PHE A 170 -0.05 3.23 -8.60
N GLY A 171 0.22 4.31 -7.85
CA GLY A 171 -0.79 5.14 -7.22
C GLY A 171 -1.62 5.95 -8.22
N ILE A 172 -2.84 6.34 -7.85
CA ILE A 172 -3.62 7.31 -8.63
C ILE A 172 -2.92 8.68 -8.56
N PHE A 173 -2.54 9.21 -9.73
CA PHE A 173 -1.69 10.41 -9.85
C PHE A 173 -2.31 11.71 -9.30
N ASN A 174 -3.63 11.78 -9.13
CA ASN A 174 -4.34 12.98 -8.68
C ASN A 174 -4.78 12.92 -7.22
N TYR A 175 -4.29 11.92 -6.47
CA TYR A 175 -4.50 11.78 -5.04
C TYR A 175 -3.31 11.00 -4.48
N ASN A 176 -2.16 11.67 -4.49
CA ASN A 176 -0.91 11.13 -3.97
C ASN A 176 -0.86 11.34 -2.44
N TYR A 177 0.06 10.62 -1.78
CA TYR A 177 0.37 10.85 -0.37
C TYR A 177 0.58 12.34 -0.07
N GLY A 178 -0.07 12.84 0.96
CA GLY A 178 0.01 14.25 1.37
C GLY A 178 -0.83 15.24 0.55
N SER A 179 -1.58 14.78 -0.46
CA SER A 179 -2.52 15.63 -1.24
C SER A 179 -3.98 15.39 -0.82
N ASP A 180 -4.86 16.34 -1.13
CA ASP A 180 -6.31 16.29 -0.84
C ASP A 180 -7.18 16.19 -2.11
N GLY A 181 -6.57 15.80 -3.23
CA GLY A 181 -7.25 15.42 -4.46
C GLY A 181 -7.60 16.60 -5.37
N PRO A 182 -8.47 16.39 -6.38
CA PRO A 182 -8.86 17.48 -7.27
C PRO A 182 -9.70 18.55 -6.54
N GLN A 183 -9.27 19.82 -6.64
CA GLN A 183 -9.99 21.00 -6.12
C GLN A 183 -10.22 20.95 -4.60
N ASP A 184 -9.23 20.47 -3.85
CA ASP A 184 -9.19 20.49 -2.38
C ASP A 184 -10.40 19.77 -1.74
N ALA A 185 -10.95 18.81 -2.49
CA ALA A 185 -12.27 18.26 -2.20
C ALA A 185 -12.23 17.09 -1.22
N TRP A 186 -11.07 16.45 -1.04
CA TRP A 186 -10.92 15.22 -0.27
C TRP A 186 -10.11 15.49 1.01
N ARG A 187 -9.79 14.44 1.76
CA ARG A 187 -8.94 14.56 2.96
C ARG A 187 -7.48 14.43 2.53
N VAL A 188 -6.53 14.92 3.32
CA VAL A 188 -5.11 14.62 3.08
C VAL A 188 -4.89 13.10 3.09
N HIS A 189 -4.28 12.60 2.02
CA HIS A 189 -4.09 11.18 1.76
C HIS A 189 -2.92 10.61 2.56
N ALA A 190 -3.19 9.63 3.42
CA ALA A 190 -2.21 9.04 4.32
C ALA A 190 -1.51 7.79 3.73
N GLY A 191 -1.70 7.53 2.43
CA GLY A 191 -1.16 6.35 1.75
C GLY A 191 -1.05 6.55 0.24
N ILE A 192 -1.22 5.46 -0.49
CA ILE A 192 -1.38 5.45 -1.96
C ILE A 192 -2.56 4.56 -2.35
N ASP A 193 -3.26 4.91 -3.42
CA ASP A 193 -4.40 4.16 -3.92
C ASP A 193 -4.01 3.48 -5.24
N MET A 194 -4.08 2.14 -5.30
CA MET A 194 -3.73 1.36 -6.51
C MET A 194 -4.99 0.81 -7.19
N PRO A 195 -5.46 1.43 -8.29
CA PRO A 195 -6.75 1.12 -8.89
C PRO A 195 -6.71 -0.23 -9.62
N ASN A 196 -7.54 -1.15 -9.17
CA ASN A 196 -7.56 -2.52 -9.65
C ASN A 196 -8.99 -3.06 -9.63
N PRO A 197 -9.35 -4.01 -10.51
CA PRO A 197 -10.67 -4.59 -10.50
C PRO A 197 -10.99 -5.32 -9.19
N ILE A 198 -12.26 -5.32 -8.79
CA ILE A 198 -12.73 -6.07 -7.62
C ILE A 198 -12.34 -7.54 -7.79
N GLY A 199 -11.81 -8.14 -6.72
CA GLY A 199 -11.34 -9.52 -6.72
C GLY A 199 -9.87 -9.70 -7.10
N GLN A 200 -9.16 -8.66 -7.54
CA GLN A 200 -7.71 -8.73 -7.71
C GLN A 200 -7.04 -9.09 -6.38
N THR A 201 -6.07 -10.01 -6.41
CA THR A 201 -5.42 -10.46 -5.17
C THR A 201 -4.53 -9.36 -4.59
N VAL A 202 -4.71 -9.09 -3.29
CA VAL A 202 -3.83 -8.25 -2.47
C VAL A 202 -2.91 -9.15 -1.66
N ARG A 203 -1.62 -8.81 -1.63
CA ARG A 203 -0.55 -9.59 -1.01
C ARG A 203 0.16 -8.80 0.07
N ALA A 204 0.71 -9.52 1.05
CA ALA A 204 1.57 -8.93 2.07
C ALA A 204 2.83 -8.32 1.44
N ALA A 205 3.02 -7.02 1.60
CA ALA A 205 4.20 -6.29 1.12
C ALA A 205 5.49 -6.67 1.89
N GLY A 206 5.35 -7.17 3.11
CA GLY A 206 6.44 -7.67 3.95
C GLY A 206 5.96 -8.76 4.91
N SER A 207 6.88 -9.61 5.37
CA SER A 207 6.57 -10.65 6.37
C SER A 207 6.28 -10.05 7.74
N GLY A 208 5.43 -10.72 8.53
CA GLY A 208 5.08 -10.25 9.85
C GLY A 208 3.89 -11.00 10.47
N ILE A 209 3.27 -10.38 11.46
CA ILE A 209 2.06 -10.87 12.12
C ILE A 209 0.88 -9.98 11.76
N ILE A 210 -0.25 -10.59 11.39
CA ILE A 210 -1.51 -9.88 11.22
C ILE A 210 -1.95 -9.37 12.59
N VAL A 211 -1.93 -8.05 12.80
CA VAL A 211 -2.41 -7.42 14.04
C VAL A 211 -3.84 -6.94 13.92
N TRP A 212 -4.34 -6.83 12.69
CA TRP A 212 -5.72 -6.48 12.39
C TRP A 212 -6.18 -7.16 11.10
N ALA A 213 -7.38 -7.73 11.12
CA ALA A 213 -8.05 -8.29 9.96
C ALA A 213 -9.54 -8.31 10.25
N ALA A 214 -10.31 -7.50 9.53
CA ALA A 214 -11.75 -7.38 9.76
C ALA A 214 -12.51 -7.16 8.44
N ASP A 215 -13.51 -8.01 8.23
CA ASP A 215 -14.58 -7.79 7.25
C ASP A 215 -15.69 -6.94 7.90
N GLY A 216 -16.05 -5.84 7.24
CA GLY A 216 -17.27 -5.08 7.51
C GLY A 216 -17.25 -4.24 8.79
N LEU A 217 -16.74 -3.00 8.68
CA LEU A 217 -17.15 -1.77 9.39
C LEU A 217 -17.51 -1.87 10.90
N ARG A 218 -16.99 -2.84 11.64
CA ARG A 218 -17.29 -3.01 13.07
C ARG A 218 -16.01 -3.04 13.88
N VAL A 219 -15.51 -1.84 14.13
CA VAL A 219 -14.62 -1.60 15.26
C VAL A 219 -15.29 -0.55 16.12
N GLU A 220 -15.78 -0.99 17.27
CA GLU A 220 -16.16 -0.11 18.36
C GLU A 220 -14.90 0.17 19.18
N GLY A 221 -14.64 1.44 19.50
CA GLY A 221 -13.35 1.87 20.05
C GLY A 221 -12.37 2.22 18.94
N ALA A 222 -11.84 3.44 18.97
CA ALA A 222 -11.09 4.06 17.88
C ALA A 222 -9.69 3.45 17.69
N VAL A 223 -9.58 2.21 17.19
CA VAL A 223 -8.27 1.67 16.75
C VAL A 223 -7.75 2.48 15.54
N PHE A 224 -8.66 2.99 14.72
CA PHE A 224 -8.35 3.92 13.63
C PHE A 224 -9.33 5.09 13.70
N GLN A 225 -8.83 6.33 13.62
CA GLN A 225 -9.72 7.45 13.33
C GLN A 225 -10.41 7.14 12.00
N ASN A 226 -11.74 7.07 11.99
CA ASN A 226 -12.56 6.86 10.79
C ASN A 226 -12.52 5.44 10.18
N THR A 227 -12.64 4.38 10.99
CA THR A 227 -12.77 2.97 10.53
C THR A 227 -13.82 2.75 9.45
N SER A 228 -14.88 3.56 9.43
CA SER A 228 -15.91 3.46 8.41
C SER A 228 -15.43 3.84 7.01
N SER A 229 -14.42 4.72 6.92
CA SER A 229 -13.86 5.16 5.65
C SER A 229 -13.01 4.07 4.98
N TYR A 230 -12.23 3.29 5.74
CA TYR A 230 -11.35 2.26 5.19
C TYR A 230 -12.07 1.00 4.70
N GLY A 231 -13.28 0.72 5.19
CA GLY A 231 -13.98 -0.50 4.82
C GLY A 231 -13.37 -1.75 5.46
N ASN A 232 -13.13 -2.79 4.67
CA ASN A 232 -12.44 -4.00 5.13
C ASN A 232 -10.93 -3.75 5.14
N VAL A 233 -10.27 -4.14 6.22
CA VAL A 233 -8.87 -3.77 6.49
C VAL A 233 -8.05 -4.95 6.97
N VAL A 234 -6.81 -5.03 6.49
CA VAL A 234 -5.73 -5.83 7.08
C VAL A 234 -4.62 -4.90 7.53
N VAL A 235 -4.05 -5.13 8.71
CA VAL A 235 -2.81 -4.49 9.17
C VAL A 235 -1.81 -5.55 9.59
N ILE A 236 -0.59 -5.41 9.09
CA ILE A 236 0.53 -6.29 9.38
C ILE A 236 1.54 -5.52 10.23
N ARG A 237 1.93 -6.09 11.38
CA ARG A 237 3.13 -5.67 12.10
C ARG A 237 4.30 -6.47 11.57
N HIS A 238 5.33 -5.80 11.09
CA HIS A 238 6.45 -6.47 10.45
C HIS A 238 7.47 -7.01 11.47
N ASP A 239 8.20 -8.04 11.05
CA ASP A 239 9.29 -8.64 11.84
C ASP A 239 10.54 -7.74 11.90
N PHE A 240 10.53 -6.66 11.13
CA PHE A 240 11.58 -5.66 11.01
C PHE A 240 11.04 -4.27 11.36
N GLY A 241 11.96 -3.34 11.58
CA GLY A 241 11.67 -1.95 11.88
C GLY A 241 12.70 -1.02 11.25
N TYR A 242 12.52 0.28 11.46
CA TYR A 242 13.45 1.32 11.03
C TYR A 242 14.02 2.01 12.26
N GLU A 243 15.35 2.00 12.41
CA GLU A 243 16.04 2.60 13.57
C GLU A 243 15.49 2.16 14.95
N GLY A 244 14.99 0.92 15.02
CA GLY A 244 14.38 0.36 16.24
C GLY A 244 12.89 0.67 16.42
N HIS A 245 12.29 1.46 15.53
CA HIS A 245 10.85 1.73 15.48
C HIS A 245 10.15 0.61 14.69
N PRO A 246 9.15 -0.08 15.28
CA PRO A 246 8.38 -1.08 14.57
C PRO A 246 7.63 -0.48 13.37
N LEU A 247 7.59 -1.23 12.27
CA LEU A 247 6.89 -0.85 11.04
C LEU A 247 5.61 -1.67 10.85
N PHE A 248 4.62 -1.01 10.26
CA PHE A 248 3.32 -1.59 9.94
C PHE A 248 2.93 -1.25 8.49
N THR A 249 2.17 -2.14 7.88
CA THR A 249 1.47 -1.84 6.62
C THR A 249 -0.02 -2.04 6.78
N LEU A 250 -0.80 -1.15 6.18
CA LEU A 250 -2.26 -1.20 6.17
C LEU A 250 -2.75 -1.38 4.74
N TYR A 251 -3.77 -2.24 4.57
CA TYR A 251 -4.42 -2.56 3.30
C TYR A 251 -5.91 -2.39 3.49
N ALA A 252 -6.52 -1.45 2.77
CA ALA A 252 -7.93 -1.09 2.94
C ALA A 252 -8.75 -1.20 1.64
N HIS A 253 -10.05 -0.93 1.77
CA HIS A 253 -11.08 -1.01 0.74
C HIS A 253 -11.30 -2.42 0.17
N LEU A 254 -10.85 -3.44 0.89
CA LEU A 254 -10.89 -4.83 0.43
C LEU A 254 -12.35 -5.31 0.24
N SER A 255 -12.58 -6.21 -0.72
CA SER A 255 -13.88 -6.88 -0.87
C SER A 255 -13.99 -8.09 0.05
N ALA A 256 -12.84 -8.68 0.40
CA ALA A 256 -12.72 -9.83 1.30
C ALA A 256 -11.36 -9.80 1.99
N VAL A 257 -11.35 -10.14 3.27
CA VAL A 257 -10.14 -10.44 4.05
C VAL A 257 -9.91 -11.95 4.05
N LEU A 258 -8.66 -12.38 3.77
CA LEU A 258 -8.30 -13.80 3.63
C LEU A 258 -7.47 -14.34 4.80
N VAL A 259 -7.25 -13.52 5.82
CA VAL A 259 -6.37 -13.81 6.96
C VAL A 259 -7.05 -13.47 8.29
N LEU A 260 -6.46 -13.92 9.39
CA LEU A 260 -6.98 -13.68 10.74
C LEU A 260 -5.95 -12.97 11.63
N PRO A 261 -6.38 -12.16 12.63
CA PRO A 261 -5.45 -11.61 13.61
C PRO A 261 -4.64 -12.72 14.33
N GLY A 262 -3.36 -12.46 14.59
CA GLY A 262 -2.40 -13.40 15.16
C GLY A 262 -1.75 -14.35 14.15
N GLN A 263 -2.22 -14.37 12.90
CA GLN A 263 -1.62 -15.19 11.84
C GLN A 263 -0.22 -14.66 11.46
N ARG A 264 0.76 -15.56 11.33
CA ARG A 264 2.04 -15.27 10.67
C ARG A 264 1.83 -15.27 9.17
N ILE A 265 2.37 -14.25 8.50
CA ILE A 265 2.29 -14.07 7.05
C ILE A 265 3.70 -13.85 6.49
N GLU A 266 4.00 -14.48 5.36
CA GLU A 266 5.20 -14.23 4.57
C GLU A 266 4.91 -13.20 3.47
N ARG A 267 5.94 -12.43 3.10
CA ARG A 267 5.85 -11.50 1.97
C ARG A 267 5.37 -12.23 0.71
N GLY A 268 4.38 -11.65 0.04
CA GLY A 268 3.78 -12.17 -1.18
C GLY A 268 2.63 -13.15 -0.95
N GLU A 269 2.36 -13.57 0.29
CA GLU A 269 1.18 -14.37 0.57
C GLU A 269 -0.10 -13.55 0.39
N PRO A 270 -1.19 -14.14 -0.13
CA PRO A 270 -2.49 -13.48 -0.24
C PRO A 270 -3.05 -13.09 1.14
N ILE A 271 -3.51 -11.85 1.27
CA ILE A 271 -4.11 -11.34 2.51
C ILE A 271 -5.55 -10.85 2.33
N GLY A 272 -5.93 -10.54 1.09
CA GLY A 272 -7.22 -9.94 0.80
C GLY A 272 -7.47 -9.87 -0.70
N LEU A 273 -8.64 -9.39 -1.05
CA LEU A 273 -9.02 -9.09 -2.43
C LEU A 273 -9.36 -7.61 -2.55
N VAL A 274 -8.91 -6.96 -3.62
CA VAL A 274 -9.27 -5.59 -3.97
C VAL A 274 -10.78 -5.46 -3.99
N GLY A 275 -11.31 -4.38 -3.42
CA GLY A 275 -12.74 -4.13 -3.38
C GLY A 275 -13.09 -2.68 -3.57
N ASN A 276 -14.26 -2.34 -3.05
CA ASN A 276 -14.82 -1.01 -3.06
C ASN A 276 -15.58 -0.75 -1.76
N SER A 277 -15.07 -1.30 -0.64
CA SER A 277 -15.69 -1.16 0.69
C SER A 277 -15.23 0.15 1.36
N GLY A 278 -16.07 0.70 2.23
CA GLY A 278 -15.81 1.99 2.87
C GLY A 278 -16.18 3.18 1.98
N ARG A 279 -15.45 4.30 2.11
CA ARG A 279 -15.71 5.54 1.38
C ARG A 279 -14.73 5.68 0.22
N VAL A 280 -15.15 5.23 -0.96
CA VAL A 280 -14.33 5.12 -2.17
C VAL A 280 -15.12 5.55 -3.40
N THR A 281 -14.42 6.06 -4.42
CA THR A 281 -15.01 6.47 -5.71
C THR A 281 -15.02 5.35 -6.74
N GLY A 282 -14.13 4.37 -6.61
CA GLY A 282 -14.05 3.18 -7.45
C GLY A 282 -13.06 2.15 -6.91
N PRO A 283 -13.04 0.94 -7.47
CA PRO A 283 -12.26 -0.16 -6.92
C PRO A 283 -10.75 0.07 -6.91
N HIS A 284 -10.13 -0.08 -5.73
CA HIS A 284 -8.69 0.02 -5.52
C HIS A 284 -8.29 -0.65 -4.20
N VAL A 285 -6.99 -0.86 -4.00
CA VAL A 285 -6.43 -1.10 -2.66
C VAL A 285 -5.76 0.19 -2.19
N HIS A 286 -6.12 0.63 -0.99
CA HIS A 286 -5.41 1.69 -0.29
C HIS A 286 -4.29 1.07 0.54
N PHE A 287 -3.08 1.56 0.37
CA PHE A 287 -1.87 1.04 1.00
C PHE A 287 -1.15 2.13 1.78
N GLU A 288 -0.83 1.85 3.04
CA GLU A 288 -0.07 2.75 3.89
C GLU A 288 1.14 2.06 4.50
N VAL A 289 2.16 2.85 4.78
CA VAL A 289 3.27 2.50 5.65
C VAL A 289 3.16 3.34 6.90
N ARG A 290 3.18 2.69 8.06
CA ARG A 290 3.13 3.34 9.37
C ARG A 290 4.33 2.96 10.20
N MET A 291 4.81 3.91 11.00
CA MET A 291 5.90 3.70 11.93
C MET A 291 5.49 4.18 13.32
N CYS A 292 5.88 3.41 14.33
CA CYS A 292 5.69 3.82 15.70
C CYS A 292 6.44 5.13 16.01
N PRO A 293 5.84 6.07 16.75
CA PRO A 293 6.56 7.27 17.23
C PRO A 293 7.71 6.94 18.19
N THR A 294 7.67 5.76 18.82
CA THR A 294 8.72 5.28 19.72
C THR A 294 9.16 3.87 19.36
N ASN A 295 10.23 3.38 19.99
CA ASN A 295 10.70 1.99 19.82
C ASN A 295 9.78 0.95 20.49
N VAL A 296 8.71 1.38 21.16
CA VAL A 296 7.67 0.52 21.74
C VAL A 296 6.30 0.91 21.18
N CYS A 297 5.57 -0.07 20.68
CA CYS A 297 4.17 0.09 20.30
C CYS A 297 3.33 -0.91 21.08
N GLU A 298 2.46 -0.39 21.94
CA GLU A 298 1.41 -1.16 22.60
C GLU A 298 0.23 -1.41 21.65
N ASP A 299 -0.06 -0.42 20.78
CA ASP A 299 -1.17 -0.45 19.82
C ASP A 299 -0.69 -0.25 18.37
N ILE A 300 -1.63 -0.37 17.42
CA ILE A 300 -1.41 -0.08 16.00
C ILE A 300 -1.23 1.45 15.84
N PRO A 301 -0.19 1.92 15.13
CA PRO A 301 0.01 3.33 14.89
C PRO A 301 -1.22 4.03 14.30
N GLY A 302 -1.48 5.26 14.73
CA GLY A 302 -2.61 6.10 14.34
C GLY A 302 -2.57 6.63 12.90
N TYR A 303 -3.56 7.44 12.54
CA TYR A 303 -3.71 8.00 11.19
C TYR A 303 -2.57 8.97 10.82
N GLY A 304 -2.12 9.79 11.77
CA GLY A 304 -1.02 10.75 11.59
C GLY A 304 0.38 10.14 11.74
N GLU A 305 0.49 8.81 11.77
CA GLU A 305 1.77 8.09 11.98
C GLU A 305 2.16 7.33 10.70
N THR A 306 1.75 7.88 9.56
CA THR A 306 2.02 7.37 8.22
C THR A 306 3.23 8.06 7.61
N TYR A 307 3.88 7.36 6.68
CA TYR A 307 4.99 7.85 5.87
C TYR A 307 4.70 7.53 4.42
N ASN A 308 5.27 8.29 3.49
CA ASN A 308 5.00 8.09 2.07
C ASN A 308 5.43 6.68 1.62
N PRO A 309 4.48 5.78 1.28
CA PRO A 309 4.81 4.39 0.95
C PRO A 309 5.80 4.25 -0.22
N LEU A 310 5.90 5.27 -1.06
CA LEU A 310 6.76 5.30 -2.25
C LEU A 310 8.26 5.36 -1.94
N LEU A 311 8.66 5.72 -0.71
CA LEU A 311 10.07 5.67 -0.25
C LEU A 311 10.43 4.36 0.45
N TRP A 312 9.42 3.56 0.80
CA TRP A 312 9.59 2.30 1.52
C TRP A 312 9.31 1.08 0.62
N MET A 313 8.65 1.30 -0.51
CA MET A 313 8.29 0.28 -1.49
C MET A 313 9.25 0.29 -2.67
N VAL A 314 9.69 -0.89 -3.09
CA VAL A 314 10.64 -1.05 -4.20
C VAL A 314 10.16 -0.44 -5.53
N PRO A 315 11.03 0.28 -6.28
CA PRO A 315 10.73 0.69 -7.64
C PRO A 315 10.82 -0.47 -8.63
N TYR A 316 10.43 -0.24 -9.88
CA TYR A 316 10.63 -1.22 -10.96
C TYR A 316 12.10 -1.40 -11.36
N VAL A 317 12.42 -2.54 -11.98
CA VAL A 317 13.71 -2.74 -12.68
C VAL A 317 13.91 -1.61 -13.69
N GLY A 318 15.11 -1.04 -13.75
CA GLY A 318 15.45 0.12 -14.56
C GLY A 318 14.95 1.47 -14.03
N HIS A 319 14.30 1.53 -12.86
CA HIS A 319 13.70 2.75 -12.31
C HIS A 319 14.24 3.08 -10.92
N GLY A 320 14.24 4.37 -10.59
CA GLY A 320 14.49 4.90 -9.25
C GLY A 320 13.33 5.77 -8.78
N VAL A 321 13.57 6.52 -7.70
CA VAL A 321 12.58 7.46 -7.14
C VAL A 321 13.20 8.85 -7.11
N ILE A 322 12.41 9.89 -7.39
CA ILE A 322 12.77 11.26 -7.10
C ILE A 322 12.03 11.68 -5.84
N ALA A 323 12.75 12.08 -4.80
CA ALA A 323 12.21 12.73 -3.62
C ALA A 323 12.73 14.15 -3.56
N GLY A 324 12.02 15.04 -2.88
CA GLY A 324 12.57 16.36 -2.66
C GLY A 324 11.79 17.23 -1.71
N ARG A 325 12.38 18.37 -1.42
CA ARG A 325 11.75 19.43 -0.64
C ARG A 325 11.64 20.71 -1.45
N LEU A 326 10.46 21.31 -1.41
CA LEU A 326 10.20 22.64 -1.92
C LEU A 326 10.08 23.57 -0.71
N VAL A 327 10.98 24.54 -0.62
CA VAL A 327 11.02 25.49 0.49
C VAL A 327 10.92 26.92 -0.01
N ASP A 328 10.42 27.80 0.84
CA ASP A 328 10.33 29.23 0.56
C ASP A 328 11.63 30.00 0.87
N GLY A 329 11.58 31.32 0.77
CA GLY A 329 12.73 32.19 1.05
C GLY A 329 13.17 32.19 2.52
N PHE A 330 12.32 31.69 3.43
CA PHE A 330 12.58 31.53 4.86
C PHE A 330 13.06 30.11 5.22
N GLY A 331 12.92 29.17 4.29
CA GLY A 331 13.26 27.77 4.48
C GLY A 331 12.10 26.91 4.99
N ASP A 332 10.89 27.47 5.04
CA ASP A 332 9.69 26.74 5.41
C ASP A 332 9.19 25.91 4.21
N MET A 333 8.59 24.75 4.49
CA MET A 333 8.03 23.88 3.44
C MET A 333 6.87 24.59 2.75
N VAL A 334 6.86 24.54 1.42
CA VAL A 334 5.74 25.04 0.62
C VAL A 334 4.75 23.91 0.37
N ASP A 335 3.51 24.14 0.79
CA ASP A 335 2.43 23.17 0.69
C ASP A 335 1.64 23.33 -0.61
N ASP A 336 1.05 22.23 -1.06
CA ASP A 336 0.13 22.16 -2.20
C ASP A 336 0.64 22.81 -3.51
N ALA A 337 1.91 22.60 -3.80
CA ALA A 337 2.57 23.14 -4.99
C ALA A 337 2.79 22.05 -6.05
N ASP A 338 2.46 22.38 -7.31
CA ASP A 338 2.72 21.51 -8.45
C ASP A 338 4.22 21.32 -8.72
N ILE A 339 4.64 20.06 -8.76
CA ILE A 339 5.97 19.62 -9.18
C ILE A 339 5.87 18.91 -10.52
N THR A 340 6.69 19.33 -11.48
CA THR A 340 6.82 18.70 -12.79
C THR A 340 8.22 18.13 -12.96
N VAL A 341 8.32 16.87 -13.37
CA VAL A 341 9.58 16.21 -13.71
C VAL A 341 9.67 16.06 -15.22
N ARG A 342 10.68 16.67 -15.83
CA ARG A 342 10.92 16.62 -17.27
C ARG A 342 12.19 15.82 -17.58
N ASN A 343 12.09 14.86 -18.48
CA ASN A 343 13.25 14.15 -18.99
C ASN A 343 14.17 15.12 -19.74
N TRP A 344 15.43 15.23 -19.33
CA TRP A 344 16.36 16.21 -19.90
C TRP A 344 16.68 15.94 -21.37
N ALA A 345 16.92 14.67 -21.72
CA ALA A 345 17.32 14.29 -23.07
C ALA A 345 16.16 14.39 -24.07
N ARG A 346 14.94 14.01 -23.65
CA ARG A 346 13.75 13.98 -24.52
C ARG A 346 12.96 15.29 -24.51
N GLY A 347 13.12 16.11 -23.48
CA GLY A 347 12.31 17.32 -23.27
C GLY A 347 10.84 17.04 -22.93
N THR A 348 10.47 15.78 -22.68
CA THR A 348 9.10 15.36 -22.35
C THR A 348 8.87 15.36 -20.85
N VAL A 349 7.65 15.67 -20.42
CA VAL A 349 7.22 15.47 -19.01
C VAL A 349 7.16 13.97 -18.75
N GLU A 350 7.89 13.52 -17.71
CA GLU A 350 7.86 12.13 -17.24
C GLU A 350 6.71 11.91 -16.26
N GLY A 351 6.47 12.89 -15.39
CA GLY A 351 5.40 12.83 -14.40
C GLY A 351 5.25 14.16 -13.66
N THR A 352 4.16 14.25 -12.92
CA THR A 352 3.83 15.38 -12.04
C THR A 352 3.42 14.83 -10.68
N THR A 353 3.70 15.59 -9.63
CA THR A 353 3.27 15.32 -8.25
C THR A 353 3.00 16.66 -7.57
N THR A 354 2.47 16.66 -6.35
CA THR A 354 2.26 17.87 -5.56
C THR A 354 3.06 17.78 -4.27
N THR A 355 3.36 18.93 -3.67
CA THR A 355 3.92 18.95 -2.32
C THR A 355 2.85 18.61 -1.29
N TYR A 356 3.29 18.07 -0.15
CA TYR A 356 2.42 17.66 0.94
C TYR A 356 1.71 18.87 1.55
N ILE A 357 0.52 18.61 2.07
CA ILE A 357 -0.25 19.56 2.86
C ILE A 357 -0.03 19.21 4.34
N PHE A 358 0.65 20.09 5.08
CA PHE A 358 0.84 19.97 6.52
C PHE A 358 -0.21 20.84 7.21
N GLN A 359 -1.36 20.26 7.55
CA GLN A 359 -2.49 21.02 8.08
C GLN A 359 -2.24 21.56 9.50
N ASN A 360 -1.10 21.26 10.15
CA ASN A 360 -0.79 21.59 11.54
C ASN A 360 -1.93 21.18 12.49
N THR A 361 -2.66 20.14 12.10
CA THR A 361 -3.71 19.49 12.87
C THR A 361 -3.16 18.09 13.11
N GLY A 362 -3.15 17.55 14.33
CA GLY A 362 -2.48 16.26 14.70
C GLY A 362 -2.98 14.97 14.00
N VAL A 363 -3.08 15.02 12.67
CA VAL A 363 -3.59 14.10 11.65
C VAL A 363 -2.70 14.22 10.39
N ASP A 364 -1.55 14.91 10.52
CA ASP A 364 -0.65 15.28 9.44
C ASP A 364 0.08 14.06 8.84
N VAL A 365 0.47 14.18 7.58
CA VAL A 365 1.43 13.28 6.94
C VAL A 365 2.86 13.60 7.40
N ASN A 366 3.75 12.62 7.34
CA ASN A 366 5.12 12.78 7.80
C ASN A 366 6.10 12.63 6.64
N SER A 367 7.10 13.51 6.63
CA SER A 367 8.29 13.33 5.81
C SER A 367 9.09 12.12 6.29
N ASP A 368 9.83 11.51 5.38
CA ASP A 368 10.79 10.48 5.71
C ASP A 368 11.89 10.98 6.67
N PRO A 369 12.33 10.19 7.66
CA PRO A 369 13.37 10.60 8.61
C PRO A 369 14.72 10.98 7.96
N ASN A 370 15.09 10.36 6.84
CA ASN A 370 16.36 10.63 6.16
C ASN A 370 16.24 11.75 5.13
N TRP A 371 15.14 11.76 4.38
CA TRP A 371 14.99 12.66 3.25
C TRP A 371 14.36 13.99 3.63
N GLN A 372 13.49 14.02 4.65
CA GLN A 372 12.74 15.23 5.04
C GLN A 372 12.08 15.89 3.82
N GLU A 373 11.47 15.06 2.98
CA GLU A 373 10.83 15.45 1.74
C GLU A 373 9.42 16.00 1.98
N ASN A 374 8.96 16.85 1.07
CA ASN A 374 7.54 17.18 0.96
C ASN A 374 6.96 16.81 -0.41
N PHE A 375 7.69 16.10 -1.27
CA PHE A 375 7.13 15.50 -2.48
C PHE A 375 7.93 14.28 -2.92
N VAL A 376 7.24 13.36 -3.61
CA VAL A 376 7.85 12.15 -4.20
C VAL A 376 7.24 11.87 -5.56
N LEU A 377 8.08 11.48 -6.53
CA LEU A 377 7.69 10.86 -7.78
C LEU A 377 8.37 9.48 -7.89
N PRO A 378 7.60 8.38 -7.82
CA PRO A 378 8.14 7.02 -7.87
C PRO A 378 8.36 6.57 -9.32
N ASP A 379 9.04 5.43 -9.47
CA ASP A 379 9.11 4.71 -10.75
C ASP A 379 9.55 5.59 -11.93
N VAL A 380 10.57 6.41 -11.70
CA VAL A 380 11.19 7.24 -12.74
C VAL A 380 12.28 6.42 -13.43
N PRO A 381 12.27 6.27 -14.77
CA PRO A 381 13.31 5.54 -15.47
C PRO A 381 14.71 6.10 -15.16
N ALA A 382 15.73 5.25 -15.14
CA ALA A 382 17.10 5.72 -14.93
C ALA A 382 17.51 6.72 -16.02
N GLY A 383 18.08 7.86 -15.61
CA GLY A 383 18.41 8.95 -16.52
C GLY A 383 18.50 10.31 -15.83
N ARG A 384 18.64 11.36 -16.63
CA ARG A 384 18.76 12.74 -16.13
C ARG A 384 17.45 13.50 -16.32
N TYR A 385 17.05 14.21 -15.27
CA TYR A 385 15.77 14.90 -15.20
C TYR A 385 15.95 16.33 -14.69
N GLU A 386 15.03 17.20 -15.11
CA GLU A 386 14.82 18.53 -14.54
C GLU A 386 13.55 18.49 -13.70
N VAL A 387 13.67 18.75 -12.40
CA VAL A 387 12.54 18.89 -11.47
C VAL A 387 12.20 20.37 -11.39
N ILE A 388 10.92 20.70 -11.57
CA ILE A 388 10.44 22.07 -11.77
C ILE A 388 9.27 22.32 -10.83
N ALA A 389 9.30 23.43 -10.10
CA ALA A 389 8.15 23.98 -9.39
C ALA A 389 7.84 25.37 -9.94
N ASN A 390 6.56 25.70 -10.10
CA ASN A 390 6.12 27.04 -10.48
C ASN A 390 5.27 27.60 -9.35
N ILE A 391 5.85 28.46 -8.52
CA ILE A 391 5.14 29.09 -7.39
C ILE A 391 4.97 30.56 -7.69
N ASN A 392 3.73 31.05 -7.75
CA ASN A 392 3.42 32.48 -7.89
C ASN A 392 4.15 33.16 -9.07
N GLY A 393 4.32 32.45 -10.19
CA GLY A 393 5.02 32.95 -11.38
C GLY A 393 6.55 32.84 -11.33
N VAL A 394 7.12 32.38 -10.23
CA VAL A 394 8.55 32.06 -10.08
C VAL A 394 8.77 30.59 -10.43
N ARG A 395 9.62 30.34 -11.42
CA ARG A 395 10.05 28.99 -11.79
C ARG A 395 11.31 28.61 -11.02
N LEU A 396 11.19 27.63 -10.15
CA LEU A 396 12.32 26.96 -9.52
C LEU A 396 12.61 25.67 -10.29
N SER A 397 13.88 25.36 -10.50
CA SER A 397 14.24 24.10 -11.14
C SER A 397 15.63 23.62 -10.76
N GLN A 398 15.78 22.31 -10.61
CA GLN A 398 17.06 21.67 -10.36
C GLN A 398 17.17 20.36 -11.13
N PHE A 399 18.39 20.02 -11.55
CA PHE A 399 18.67 18.75 -12.22
C PHE A 399 18.93 17.64 -11.21
N VAL A 400 18.49 16.44 -11.55
CA VAL A 400 18.73 15.22 -10.78
C VAL A 400 19.04 14.05 -11.72
N ASP A 401 19.97 13.21 -11.30
CA ASP A 401 20.29 11.95 -11.98
C ASP A 401 19.64 10.80 -11.21
N VAL A 402 18.74 10.08 -11.88
CA VAL A 402 18.00 8.94 -11.33
C VAL A 402 18.75 7.65 -11.66
N ASN A 403 19.01 6.85 -10.62
CA ASN A 403 19.66 5.55 -10.72
C ASN A 403 18.68 4.44 -10.31
N GLU A 404 18.83 3.25 -10.93
CA GLU A 404 17.95 2.12 -10.64
C GLU A 404 18.03 1.70 -9.16
N GLY A 405 16.87 1.63 -8.52
CA GLY A 405 16.75 1.16 -7.14
C GLY A 405 17.32 2.14 -6.11
N MET A 406 17.39 3.43 -6.44
CA MET A 406 17.85 4.49 -5.55
C MET A 406 16.86 5.64 -5.47
N THR A 407 16.80 6.30 -4.30
CA THR A 407 16.17 7.61 -4.17
C THR A 407 17.16 8.70 -4.57
N SER A 408 16.73 9.58 -5.46
CA SER A 408 17.47 10.76 -5.89
C SER A 408 16.81 11.99 -5.31
N PHE A 409 17.55 12.75 -4.52
CA PHE A 409 17.00 13.86 -3.75
C PHE A 409 17.26 15.22 -4.42
N VAL A 410 16.29 16.11 -4.34
CA VAL A 410 16.40 17.48 -4.82
C VAL A 410 15.79 18.47 -3.81
N GLU A 411 16.44 19.63 -3.67
CA GLU A 411 15.85 20.76 -2.98
C GLU A 411 15.56 21.86 -4.00
N LEU A 412 14.34 22.37 -3.96
CA LEU A 412 13.92 23.53 -4.73
C LEU A 412 13.73 24.69 -3.76
N ALA A 413 14.61 25.67 -3.85
CA ALA A 413 14.57 26.88 -3.04
C ALA A 413 14.81 28.10 -3.94
N PRO A 414 14.24 29.27 -3.61
CA PRO A 414 14.61 30.52 -4.25
C PRO A 414 16.10 30.81 -4.11
N GLN A 415 16.67 31.54 -5.07
CA GLN A 415 18.01 32.12 -4.89
C GLN A 415 17.99 33.04 -3.66
N PRO A 416 19.08 33.10 -2.86
CA PRO A 416 19.15 34.00 -1.72
C PRO A 416 18.76 35.44 -2.10
N GLY A 417 17.72 35.98 -1.46
CA GLY A 417 17.18 37.33 -1.73
C GLY A 417 16.02 37.40 -2.72
N VAL A 418 15.55 36.27 -3.26
CA VAL A 418 14.30 36.19 -4.05
C VAL A 418 13.19 35.69 -3.11
N THR A 419 12.31 36.58 -2.70
CA THR A 419 11.09 36.24 -1.94
C THR A 419 9.96 35.91 -2.91
N PHE A 420 9.05 35.00 -2.53
CA PHE A 420 7.85 34.82 -3.33
C PHE A 420 6.98 36.08 -3.23
N PRO A 421 6.19 36.43 -4.26
CA PRO A 421 5.36 37.64 -4.26
C PRO A 421 4.35 37.77 -3.08
N GLN A 422 4.17 36.72 -2.27
CA GLN A 422 3.25 36.68 -1.13
C GLN A 422 3.95 36.72 0.24
N ASP A 423 5.27 36.89 0.31
CA ASP A 423 6.00 37.14 1.57
C ASP A 423 5.75 38.57 2.13
N ALA A 424 4.90 39.36 1.46
CA ALA A 424 4.44 40.64 1.97
C ALA A 424 3.34 40.41 3.03
N PRO A 425 3.51 40.92 4.27
CA PRO A 425 2.50 40.76 5.31
C PRO A 425 1.14 41.29 4.83
N ALA A 426 0.08 40.56 5.16
CA ALA A 426 -1.29 40.96 4.85
C ALA A 426 -1.49 42.44 5.23
N PRO A 427 -2.10 43.27 4.38
CA PRO A 427 -2.34 44.66 4.72
C PRO A 427 -3.18 44.70 5.99
N THR A 428 -2.67 45.39 7.01
CA THR A 428 -3.38 45.66 8.25
C THR A 428 -4.77 46.18 7.88
N PRO A 429 -5.87 45.58 8.36
CA PRO A 429 -7.19 46.10 8.09
C PRO A 429 -7.24 47.56 8.56
N GLU A 430 -7.48 48.48 7.63
CA GLU A 430 -7.76 49.86 7.95
C GLU A 430 -8.90 49.89 8.99
N PRO A 431 -8.78 50.67 10.08
CA PRO A 431 -9.87 50.82 11.00
C PRO A 431 -11.04 51.42 10.23
N THR A 432 -12.12 50.63 10.09
CA THR A 432 -13.40 51.09 9.56
C THR A 432 -13.82 52.33 10.34
N ALA A 433 -13.89 53.46 9.65
CA ALA A 433 -14.43 54.68 10.21
C ALA A 433 -15.85 54.40 10.71
N GLU A 434 -16.05 54.50 12.03
CA GLU A 434 -17.38 54.53 12.62
C GLU A 434 -18.15 55.71 12.02
N THR A 435 -19.17 55.38 11.22
CA THR A 435 -20.24 56.29 10.87
C THR A 435 -20.97 56.68 12.15
N VAL A 436 -20.71 57.91 12.61
CA VAL A 436 -21.55 58.62 13.57
C VAL A 436 -22.84 59.03 12.85
N GLU A 437 -23.91 58.26 12.99
CA GLU A 437 -25.29 58.77 12.91
C GLU A 437 -25.72 59.08 14.37
N GLY A 438 -25.91 60.36 14.74
CA GLY A 438 -27.21 61.03 14.68
C GLY A 438 -28.16 60.41 15.73
N GLY A 439 -28.43 60.98 16.91
CA GLY A 439 -28.81 62.36 17.16
C GLY A 439 -30.28 62.57 16.84
N GLU A 440 -31.20 62.06 17.67
CA GLU A 440 -32.59 62.55 17.88
C GLU A 440 -33.28 61.76 19.01
N GLY A 441 -33.82 62.45 20.02
CA GLY A 441 -34.73 61.91 21.05
C GLY A 441 -34.36 62.23 22.49
#